data_AF-A0A3S4DLL5-F1
#
_entry.id   AF-A0A3S4DLL5-F1
#
_cell.length_a   1.000
_cell.length_b   1.000
_cell.length_c   1.000
_cell.angle_alpha   90.00
_cell.angle_beta   90.00
_cell.angle_gamma   90.00
#
_symmetry.space_group_name_H-M   'P 1'
#
loop_
_entity.id
_entity.type
_entity.pdbx_description
1 polymer ?
#
loop_
_entity_poly.entity_id
_entity_poly.type
_entity_poly.pdbx_seq_one_letter_code
_entity_poly.pdbx_strand_id
1 'polypeptide(L)'
;MMTKAGSNWLQTWAMPPGRDAEAAKLTADFAAREQALKQRMTLPPQPVSALVFRHDGKAANLWTAESSQGEMLQQLGFTLAQPPSNVHGSTSQGVRKDIIQLSGENLAGSLNGQTLLLFANDDGDAERLMANTFLTHLPAVQNKRVYALGNDTFRLDYYSASNLLTRLEKLFIHSR
;
A
#
# COMPACT_ATOMS: atom_id res chain seq x y z
N MET A 1 -32.25 -0.19 4.51
CA MET A 1 -31.00 0.17 5.22
C MET A 1 -29.90 0.26 4.18
N MET A 2 -29.54 1.46 3.74
CA MET A 2 -28.41 1.66 2.82
C MET A 2 -27.12 1.61 3.66
N THR A 3 -26.30 0.59 3.45
CA THR A 3 -24.98 0.48 4.04
C THR A 3 -24.14 1.68 3.58
N LYS A 4 -23.88 2.59 4.50
CA LYS A 4 -22.92 3.68 4.34
C LYS A 4 -21.51 3.10 4.47
N ALA A 5 -21.13 2.21 3.57
CA ALA A 5 -19.74 1.76 3.41
C ALA A 5 -19.02 2.74 2.47
N GLY A 6 -19.00 4.01 2.86
CA GLY A 6 -18.17 5.02 2.21
C GLY A 6 -16.83 5.00 2.93
N SER A 7 -15.80 4.49 2.27
CA SER A 7 -14.42 4.46 2.73
C SER A 7 -14.01 5.82 3.31
N ASN A 8 -13.48 5.85 4.54
CA ASN A 8 -13.12 7.11 5.20
C ASN A 8 -11.92 7.82 4.52
N TRP A 9 -11.07 7.07 3.81
CA TRP A 9 -10.04 7.66 2.94
C TRP A 9 -10.57 8.20 1.60
N LEU A 10 -11.77 7.80 1.16
CA LEU A 10 -12.46 8.36 -0.02
C LEU A 10 -13.28 9.61 0.32
N GLN A 11 -12.99 10.30 1.44
CA GLN A 11 -13.60 11.60 1.71
C GLN A 11 -13.54 12.44 0.44
N THR A 12 -14.72 12.95 0.05
CA THR A 12 -15.02 13.55 -1.26
C THR A 12 -13.80 14.30 -1.76
N TRP A 13 -13.19 13.85 -2.87
CA TRP A 13 -11.95 14.46 -3.34
C TRP A 13 -12.17 15.96 -3.42
N ALA A 14 -11.31 16.71 -2.73
CA ALA A 14 -11.53 18.12 -2.50
C ALA A 14 -11.61 18.84 -3.85
N MET A 15 -12.83 19.22 -4.23
CA MET A 15 -13.10 20.06 -5.39
C MET A 15 -13.46 21.47 -4.90
N PRO A 16 -13.28 22.50 -5.74
CA PRO A 16 -13.80 23.82 -5.45
C PRO A 16 -15.30 23.77 -5.10
N PRO A 17 -15.77 24.62 -4.17
CA PRO A 17 -17.19 24.72 -3.82
C PRO A 17 -18.09 24.86 -5.06
N GLY A 18 -19.24 24.18 -5.08
CA GLY A 18 -20.17 24.18 -6.21
C GLY A 18 -19.96 23.06 -7.24
N ARG A 19 -19.05 22.12 -6.96
CA ARG A 19 -18.81 20.90 -7.78
C ARG A 19 -19.16 19.60 -7.07
N ASP A 20 -20.07 19.65 -6.10
CA ASP A 20 -20.41 18.50 -5.25
C ASP A 20 -20.90 17.28 -6.05
N ALA A 21 -21.68 17.51 -7.12
CA ALA A 21 -22.16 16.44 -7.99
C ALA A 21 -21.03 15.75 -8.78
N GLU A 22 -20.02 16.51 -9.21
CA GLU A 22 -18.85 15.98 -9.93
C GLU A 22 -17.98 15.16 -8.98
N ALA A 23 -17.75 15.68 -7.76
CA ALA A 23 -16.98 14.99 -6.74
C ALA A 23 -17.67 13.68 -6.29
N ALA A 24 -19.01 13.68 -6.18
CA ALA A 24 -19.80 12.48 -5.90
C ALA A 24 -19.73 11.45 -7.04
N LYS A 25 -19.83 11.88 -8.30
CA LYS A 25 -19.70 10.99 -9.46
C LYS A 25 -18.33 10.32 -9.50
N LEU A 26 -17.29 11.12 -9.35
CA LEU A 26 -15.90 10.69 -9.33
C LEU A 26 -15.64 9.63 -8.23
N THR A 27 -16.16 9.86 -7.03
CA THR A 27 -16.10 8.89 -5.92
C THR A 27 -16.83 7.59 -6.26
N ALA A 28 -18.01 7.67 -6.88
CA ALA A 28 -18.79 6.49 -7.26
C ALA A 28 -18.12 5.67 -8.38
N ASP A 29 -17.58 6.34 -9.40
CA ASP A 29 -16.86 5.71 -10.51
C ASP A 29 -15.62 4.96 -9.99
N PHE A 30 -14.90 5.56 -9.03
CA PHE A 30 -13.76 4.91 -8.39
C PHE A 30 -14.16 3.70 -7.55
N ALA A 31 -15.17 3.84 -6.69
CA ALA A 31 -15.65 2.73 -5.86
C ALA A 31 -16.12 1.54 -6.72
N ALA A 32 -16.78 1.81 -7.85
CA ALA A 32 -17.17 0.78 -8.80
C ALA A 32 -15.95 0.08 -9.41
N ARG A 33 -14.91 0.84 -9.79
CA ARG A 33 -13.67 0.30 -10.33
C ARG A 33 -12.91 -0.55 -9.31
N GLU A 34 -12.82 -0.08 -8.07
CA GLU A 34 -12.20 -0.80 -6.96
C GLU A 34 -12.90 -2.15 -6.70
N GLN A 35 -14.23 -2.14 -6.63
CA GLN A 35 -15.04 -3.34 -6.46
C GLN A 35 -14.84 -4.34 -7.62
N ALA A 36 -14.84 -3.86 -8.86
CA ALA A 36 -14.61 -4.68 -10.04
C ALA A 36 -13.20 -5.28 -10.06
N LEU A 37 -12.18 -4.51 -9.66
CA LEU A 37 -10.81 -5.00 -9.53
C LEU A 37 -10.74 -6.12 -8.48
N LYS A 38 -11.27 -5.88 -7.28
CA LYS A 38 -11.30 -6.87 -6.19
C LYS A 38 -11.86 -8.23 -6.64
N GLN A 39 -12.93 -8.23 -7.43
CA GLN A 39 -13.58 -9.46 -7.91
C GLN A 39 -12.74 -10.23 -8.94
N ARG A 40 -11.90 -9.53 -9.72
CA ARG A 40 -11.14 -10.11 -10.84
C ARG A 40 -9.71 -10.48 -10.44
N MET A 41 -9.16 -9.81 -9.44
CA MET A 41 -7.76 -9.92 -9.05
C MET A 41 -7.49 -11.25 -8.33
N THR A 42 -6.39 -11.91 -8.70
CA THR A 42 -5.85 -13.03 -7.92
C THR A 42 -4.78 -12.47 -6.99
N LEU A 43 -5.08 -12.39 -5.70
CA LEU A 43 -4.14 -11.82 -4.73
C LEU A 43 -2.84 -12.63 -4.67
N PRO A 44 -1.68 -11.97 -4.50
CA PRO A 44 -0.44 -12.66 -4.21
C PRO A 44 -0.53 -13.31 -2.82
N PRO A 45 0.43 -14.18 -2.44
CA PRO A 45 0.47 -14.77 -1.11
C PRO A 45 0.38 -13.72 0.01
N GLN A 46 -0.53 -13.97 0.94
CA GLN A 46 -0.89 -13.10 2.08
C GLN A 46 -0.23 -13.62 3.38
N PRO A 47 -0.07 -12.79 4.43
CA PRO A 47 -0.33 -11.34 4.44
C PRO A 47 0.74 -10.55 3.68
N VAL A 48 0.46 -9.29 3.37
CA VAL A 48 1.39 -8.38 2.68
C VAL A 48 1.96 -7.34 3.65
N SER A 49 3.21 -6.92 3.43
CA SER A 49 3.74 -5.70 4.05
C SER A 49 3.76 -4.58 3.02
N ALA A 50 3.10 -3.47 3.33
CA ALA A 50 3.04 -2.28 2.49
C ALA A 50 4.00 -1.22 3.03
N LEU A 51 4.95 -0.76 2.23
CA LEU A 51 6.01 0.13 2.71
C LEU A 51 6.46 1.15 1.66
N VAL A 52 7.14 2.19 2.12
CA VAL A 52 8.02 3.03 1.32
C VAL A 52 9.46 2.65 1.68
N PHE A 53 10.21 2.10 0.74
CA PHE A 53 11.61 1.74 0.92
C PHE A 53 12.52 2.94 0.61
N ARG A 54 13.42 3.27 1.53
CA ARG A 54 14.33 4.42 1.33
C ARG A 54 15.42 4.08 0.33
N HIS A 55 15.82 5.07 -0.46
CA HIS A 55 16.86 4.90 -1.47
C HIS A 55 18.25 4.51 -0.90
N ASP A 56 18.53 4.87 0.35
CA ASP A 56 19.75 4.45 1.05
C ASP A 56 19.81 2.95 1.38
N GLY A 57 18.70 2.22 1.21
CA GLY A 57 18.59 0.79 1.43
C GLY A 57 18.63 0.37 2.91
N LYS A 58 18.60 1.32 3.85
CA LYS A 58 18.82 1.06 5.29
C LYS A 58 17.57 1.21 6.14
N ALA A 59 16.49 1.73 5.57
CA ALA A 59 15.27 2.03 6.29
C ALA A 59 14.03 1.99 5.40
N ALA A 60 12.87 1.86 6.03
CA ALA A 60 11.57 1.86 5.38
C ALA A 60 10.51 2.52 6.28
N ASN A 61 9.47 3.07 5.68
CA ASN A 61 8.25 3.43 6.38
C ASN A 61 7.20 2.36 6.07
N LEU A 62 6.80 1.57 7.07
CA LEU A 62 5.74 0.58 6.93
C LEU A 62 4.38 1.25 7.14
N TRP A 63 3.48 1.12 6.18
CA TRP A 63 2.11 1.60 6.28
C TRP A 63 1.31 0.72 7.25
N THR A 64 0.52 1.36 8.12
CA THR A 64 -0.39 0.66 9.04
C THR A 64 -1.79 0.53 8.44
N ALA A 65 -2.66 -0.21 9.12
CA ALA A 65 -4.08 -0.28 8.78
C ALA A 65 -4.82 1.08 8.95
N GLU A 66 -4.27 2.03 9.71
CA GLU A 66 -4.85 3.37 9.90
C GLU A 66 -4.40 4.36 8.81
N SER A 67 -3.55 3.94 7.87
CA SER A 67 -3.17 4.75 6.70
C SER A 67 -4.17 4.59 5.55
N SER A 68 -4.28 5.60 4.69
CA SER A 68 -5.08 5.49 3.46
C SER A 68 -4.62 4.34 2.56
N GLN A 69 -3.30 4.10 2.49
CA GLN A 69 -2.72 2.96 1.78
C GLN A 69 -3.20 1.62 2.36
N GLY A 70 -3.18 1.50 3.69
CA GLY A 70 -3.64 0.31 4.39
C GLY A 70 -5.13 0.06 4.22
N GLU A 71 -5.96 1.10 4.39
CA GLU A 71 -7.41 1.02 4.18
C GLU A 71 -7.76 0.61 2.76
N MET A 72 -7.11 1.19 1.73
CA MET A 72 -7.33 0.83 0.32
C MET A 72 -6.95 -0.63 0.04
N LEU A 73 -5.81 -1.09 0.54
CA LEU A 73 -5.40 -2.49 0.37
C LEU A 73 -6.41 -3.46 1.02
N GLN A 74 -6.88 -3.15 2.23
CA GLN A 74 -7.90 -3.96 2.90
C GLN A 74 -9.23 -3.97 2.14
N GLN A 75 -9.65 -2.84 1.58
CA GLN A 75 -10.85 -2.76 0.75
C GLN A 75 -10.75 -3.62 -0.51
N LEU A 76 -9.57 -3.64 -1.15
CA LEU A 76 -9.23 -4.52 -2.26
C LEU A 76 -9.06 -6.01 -1.85
N GLY A 77 -9.17 -6.33 -0.56
CA GLY A 77 -9.15 -7.70 -0.03
C GLY A 77 -7.78 -8.20 0.45
N PHE A 78 -6.75 -7.37 0.43
CA PHE A 78 -5.46 -7.74 1.02
C PHE A 78 -5.54 -7.80 2.55
N THR A 79 -4.74 -8.67 3.14
CA THR A 79 -4.48 -8.73 4.58
C THR A 79 -3.11 -8.13 4.87
N LEU A 80 -3.06 -7.09 5.71
CA LEU A 80 -1.80 -6.46 6.10
C LEU A 80 -1.13 -7.26 7.21
N ALA A 81 0.17 -7.52 7.04
CA ALA A 81 0.99 -8.16 8.05
C ALA A 81 1.17 -7.21 9.24
N GLN A 82 0.97 -7.73 10.46
CA GLN A 82 1.17 -6.97 11.68
C GLN A 82 2.64 -7.08 12.08
N PRO A 83 3.39 -5.97 12.19
CA PRO A 83 4.75 -6.04 12.69
C PRO A 83 4.77 -6.50 14.17
N PRO A 84 5.89 -7.05 14.66
CA PRO A 84 6.03 -7.43 16.06
C PRO A 84 5.67 -6.28 17.02
N SER A 85 4.99 -6.59 18.12
CA SER A 85 4.46 -5.57 19.06
C SER A 85 5.53 -4.72 19.75
N ASN A 86 6.78 -5.20 19.80
CA ASN A 86 7.93 -4.47 20.33
C ASN A 86 8.50 -3.44 19.33
N VAL A 87 8.00 -3.40 18.10
CA VAL A 87 8.43 -2.44 17.08
C VAL A 87 7.52 -1.21 17.18
N HIS A 88 7.95 -0.25 17.98
CA HIS A 88 7.34 1.07 18.01
C HIS A 88 8.06 1.96 17.00
N GLY A 89 7.32 2.57 16.08
CA GLY A 89 7.87 3.58 15.17
C GLY A 89 8.49 4.73 15.98
N SER A 90 9.54 5.36 15.45
CA SER A 90 10.18 6.49 16.13
C SER A 90 9.13 7.55 16.49
N THR A 91 8.95 7.83 17.78
CA THR A 91 8.00 8.82 18.30
C THR A 91 8.54 10.25 18.25
N SER A 92 9.72 10.46 17.65
CA SER A 92 10.46 11.72 17.65
C SER A 92 9.74 12.90 17.00
N GLN A 93 8.62 12.67 16.28
CA GLN A 93 7.78 13.72 15.67
C GLN A 93 6.29 13.60 16.00
N GLY A 94 5.95 13.03 17.17
CA GLY A 94 4.57 12.77 17.59
C GLY A 94 4.09 11.36 17.22
N VAL A 95 2.94 10.95 17.75
CA VAL A 95 2.39 9.61 17.53
C VAL A 95 1.76 9.55 16.14
N ARG A 96 2.56 9.17 15.15
CA ARG A 96 2.08 8.80 13.82
C ARG A 96 1.39 7.45 13.91
N LYS A 97 0.13 7.40 13.51
CA LYS A 97 -0.66 6.15 13.45
C LYS A 97 -0.63 5.50 12.08
N ASP A 98 -0.33 6.26 11.04
CA ASP A 98 -0.34 5.84 9.64
C ASP A 98 0.94 5.10 9.22
N ILE A 99 2.08 5.34 9.90
CA ILE A 99 3.36 4.70 9.58
C ILE A 99 4.12 4.21 10.81
N ILE A 100 4.88 3.15 10.61
CA ILE A 100 5.93 2.69 11.52
C ILE A 100 7.27 2.86 10.81
N GLN A 101 8.17 3.65 11.40
CA GLN A 101 9.51 3.86 10.85
C GLN A 101 10.42 2.71 11.25
N LEU A 102 11.00 2.05 10.25
CA LEU A 102 11.87 0.89 10.39
C LEU A 102 13.29 1.23 9.95
N SER A 103 14.29 0.86 10.74
CA SER A 103 15.71 0.99 10.42
C SER A 103 16.54 -0.02 11.21
N GLY A 104 17.77 -0.27 10.78
CA GLY A 104 18.68 -1.17 11.50
C GLY A 104 18.12 -2.59 11.61
N GLU A 105 18.28 -3.22 12.77
CA GLU A 105 17.81 -4.58 13.06
C GLU A 105 16.29 -4.73 12.96
N ASN A 106 15.54 -3.66 13.20
CA ASN A 106 14.07 -3.68 13.15
C ASN A 106 13.53 -3.78 11.73
N LEU A 107 14.33 -3.47 10.70
CA LEU A 107 13.86 -3.50 9.32
C LEU A 107 13.48 -4.91 8.88
N ALA A 108 14.42 -5.86 8.96
CA ALA A 108 14.18 -7.24 8.53
C ALA A 108 13.10 -7.93 9.40
N GLY A 109 13.18 -7.75 10.73
CA GLY A 109 12.25 -8.38 11.67
C GLY A 109 10.80 -7.92 11.54
N SER A 110 10.56 -6.75 10.93
CA SER A 110 9.22 -6.16 10.80
C SER A 110 8.58 -6.35 9.43
N LEU A 111 9.36 -6.71 8.41
CA LEU A 111 8.86 -7.00 7.05
C LEU A 111 8.47 -8.48 6.93
N ASN A 112 7.44 -8.88 7.69
CA ASN A 112 7.00 -10.26 7.86
C ASN A 112 5.89 -10.71 6.88
N GLY A 113 5.56 -9.91 5.87
CA GLY A 113 4.65 -10.28 4.80
C GLY A 113 5.22 -11.35 3.86
N GLN A 114 4.35 -12.19 3.31
CA GLN A 114 4.68 -13.12 2.23
C GLN A 114 4.90 -12.42 0.88
N THR A 115 4.44 -11.16 0.78
CA THR A 115 4.59 -10.27 -0.36
C THR A 115 4.92 -8.86 0.15
N LEU A 116 5.83 -8.15 -0.51
CA LEU A 116 6.13 -6.74 -0.26
C LEU A 116 5.54 -5.87 -1.37
N LEU A 117 4.81 -4.84 -0.97
CA LEU A 117 4.22 -3.84 -1.85
C LEU A 117 4.88 -2.48 -1.58
N LEU A 118 5.66 -1.98 -2.54
CA LEU A 118 6.47 -0.76 -2.39
C LEU A 118 5.74 0.45 -2.97
N PHE A 119 5.22 1.30 -2.09
CA PHE A 119 4.63 2.59 -2.42
C PHE A 119 5.72 3.65 -2.58
N ALA A 120 5.47 4.65 -3.43
CA ALA A 120 6.42 5.72 -3.74
C ALA A 120 7.79 5.19 -4.19
N ASN A 121 7.78 4.04 -4.85
CA ASN A 121 8.96 3.32 -5.33
C ASN A 121 8.70 2.79 -6.74
N ASP A 122 9.79 2.62 -7.49
CA ASP A 122 9.80 2.04 -8.83
C ASP A 122 10.43 0.63 -8.86
N ASP A 123 10.46 0.01 -10.05
CA ASP A 123 10.99 -1.34 -10.21
C ASP A 123 12.50 -1.41 -9.85
N GLY A 124 13.26 -0.31 -10.02
CA GLY A 124 14.67 -0.24 -9.60
C GLY A 124 14.83 -0.24 -8.08
N ASP A 125 13.90 0.38 -7.35
CA ASP A 125 13.84 0.28 -5.90
C ASP A 125 13.48 -1.14 -5.43
N ALA A 126 12.58 -1.83 -6.14
CA ALA A 126 12.25 -3.23 -5.86
C ALA A 126 13.44 -4.16 -6.09
N GLU A 127 14.18 -3.98 -7.18
CA GLU A 127 15.43 -4.69 -7.45
C GLU A 127 16.47 -4.44 -6.37
N ARG A 128 16.65 -3.19 -5.94
CA ARG A 128 17.57 -2.83 -4.85
C ARG A 128 17.16 -3.48 -3.53
N LEU A 129 15.87 -3.56 -3.22
CA LEU A 129 15.38 -4.27 -2.04
C LEU A 129 15.71 -5.77 -2.14
N MET A 130 15.42 -6.39 -3.28
CA MET A 130 15.70 -7.81 -3.51
C MET A 130 17.20 -8.14 -3.45
N ALA A 131 18.07 -7.21 -3.87
CA ALA A 131 19.52 -7.36 -3.81
C ALA A 131 20.14 -7.03 -2.44
N ASN A 132 19.34 -6.55 -1.48
CA ASN A 132 19.84 -6.18 -0.16
C ASN A 132 20.19 -7.43 0.67
N THR A 133 21.48 -7.65 0.93
CA THR A 133 22.01 -8.79 1.70
C THR A 133 21.33 -8.99 3.05
N PHE A 134 20.89 -7.91 3.71
CA PHE A 134 20.22 -7.99 5.00
C PHE A 134 18.76 -8.46 4.90
N LEU A 135 18.16 -8.46 3.71
CA LEU A 135 16.76 -8.80 3.47
C LEU A 135 16.58 -10.09 2.67
N THR A 136 17.67 -10.75 2.24
CA THR A 136 17.63 -11.96 1.40
C THR A 136 16.93 -13.15 2.05
N HIS A 137 16.86 -13.18 3.38
CA HIS A 137 16.18 -14.22 4.13
C HIS A 137 14.66 -14.01 4.22
N LEU A 138 14.13 -12.85 3.82
CA LEU A 138 12.70 -12.59 3.86
C LEU A 138 11.96 -13.50 2.87
N PRO A 139 10.83 -14.12 3.26
CA PRO A 139 10.06 -14.99 2.37
C PRO A 139 9.68 -14.30 1.05
N ALA A 140 9.29 -13.03 1.10
CA ALA A 140 8.97 -12.26 -0.10
C ALA A 140 10.17 -12.07 -1.04
N VAL A 141 11.38 -11.90 -0.52
CA VAL A 141 12.60 -11.77 -1.33
C VAL A 141 12.99 -13.12 -1.93
N GLN A 142 13.02 -14.18 -1.12
CA GLN A 142 13.33 -15.54 -1.57
C GLN A 142 12.40 -16.02 -2.69
N ASN A 143 11.12 -15.63 -2.62
CA ASN A 143 10.11 -16.01 -3.59
C ASN A 143 9.88 -14.97 -4.69
N LYS A 144 10.69 -13.90 -4.77
CA LYS A 144 10.59 -12.81 -5.75
C LYS A 144 9.20 -12.14 -5.80
N ARG A 145 8.62 -11.88 -4.63
CA ARG A 145 7.31 -11.25 -4.42
C ARG A 145 7.46 -9.83 -3.87
N VAL A 146 8.26 -9.02 -4.56
CA VAL A 146 8.50 -7.61 -4.23
C VAL A 146 8.01 -6.80 -5.42
N TYR A 147 6.97 -5.99 -5.21
CA TYR A 147 6.30 -5.26 -6.29
C TYR A 147 6.31 -3.77 -6.03
N ALA A 148 6.87 -3.00 -6.95
CA ALA A 148 6.75 -1.56 -6.95
C ALA A 148 5.37 -1.11 -7.43
N LEU A 149 4.79 -0.14 -6.74
CA LEU A 149 3.44 0.37 -7.00
C LEU A 149 3.44 1.74 -7.69
N GLY A 150 4.60 2.38 -7.84
CA GLY A 150 4.76 3.64 -8.57
C GLY A 150 5.15 4.80 -7.66
N ASN A 151 5.87 5.77 -8.24
CA ASN A 151 6.45 6.92 -7.53
C ASN A 151 5.40 7.92 -7.02
N ASP A 152 4.20 7.94 -7.60
CA ASP A 152 3.10 8.85 -7.26
C ASP A 152 2.22 8.32 -6.10
N THR A 153 2.53 7.16 -5.52
CA THR A 153 1.65 6.50 -4.54
C THR A 153 1.95 6.84 -3.07
N PHE A 154 2.79 7.86 -2.81
CA PHE A 154 3.09 8.31 -1.43
C PHE A 154 1.88 8.93 -0.71
N ARG A 155 1.02 9.63 -1.48
CA ARG A 155 -0.27 10.15 -1.05
C ARG A 155 -1.31 9.67 -2.03
N LEU A 156 -2.44 9.23 -1.51
CA LEU A 156 -3.55 8.76 -2.33
C LEU A 156 -4.55 9.90 -2.50
N ASP A 157 -4.54 10.50 -3.68
CA ASP A 157 -5.62 11.30 -4.22
C ASP A 157 -6.31 10.51 -5.35
N TYR A 158 -7.26 11.13 -6.06
CA TYR A 158 -7.92 10.46 -7.18
C TYR A 158 -6.96 9.83 -8.18
N TYR A 159 -5.99 10.61 -8.65
CA TYR A 159 -5.14 10.26 -9.77
C TYR A 159 -4.17 9.17 -9.34
N SER A 160 -3.50 9.36 -8.20
CA SER A 160 -2.56 8.36 -7.68
C SER A 160 -3.27 7.06 -7.25
N ALA A 161 -4.46 7.13 -6.65
CA ALA A 161 -5.25 5.94 -6.35
C ALA A 161 -5.73 5.22 -7.63
N SER A 162 -6.11 5.97 -8.67
CA SER A 162 -6.50 5.40 -9.96
C SER A 162 -5.33 4.77 -10.70
N ASN A 163 -4.14 5.36 -10.61
CA ASN A 163 -2.90 4.78 -11.13
C ASN A 163 -2.55 3.51 -10.37
N LEU A 164 -2.69 3.51 -9.05
CA LEU A 164 -2.51 2.33 -8.21
C LEU A 164 -3.46 1.19 -8.60
N LEU A 165 -4.76 1.44 -8.78
CA LEU A 165 -5.70 0.41 -9.28
C LEU A 165 -5.24 -0.17 -10.63
N THR A 166 -4.76 0.69 -11.54
CA THR A 166 -4.21 0.26 -12.84
C THR A 166 -2.98 -0.61 -12.68
N ARG A 167 -2.08 -0.26 -11.76
CA ARG A 167 -0.87 -1.02 -11.48
C ARG A 167 -1.19 -2.38 -10.88
N LEU A 168 -2.11 -2.44 -9.91
CA LEU A 168 -2.56 -3.70 -9.32
C LEU A 168 -3.25 -4.61 -10.32
N GLU A 169 -4.09 -4.06 -11.21
CA GLU A 169 -4.66 -4.80 -12.34
C GLU A 169 -3.56 -5.44 -13.20
N LYS A 170 -2.55 -4.68 -13.61
CA LYS A 170 -1.43 -5.22 -14.41
C LYS A 170 -0.62 -6.31 -13.68
N LEU A 171 -0.47 -6.19 -12.37
CA LEU A 171 0.33 -7.13 -11.57
C LEU A 171 -0.41 -8.43 -11.25
N PHE A 172 -1.72 -8.35 -11.03
CA PHE A 172 -2.47 -9.43 -10.36
C PHE A 172 -3.71 -9.90 -11.13
N ILE A 173 -3.96 -9.36 -12.32
CA ILE A 173 -4.88 -9.93 -13.30
C ILE A 173 -4.05 -10.49 -14.44
N HIS A 174 -3.93 -11.81 -14.45
CA HIS A 174 -3.27 -12.53 -15.55
C HIS A 174 -4.25 -12.59 -16.73
N SER A 175 -3.80 -12.19 -17.92
CA SER A 175 -4.50 -12.53 -19.16
C SER A 175 -4.50 -14.05 -19.29
N ARG A 176 -5.68 -14.66 -19.41
CA ARG A 176 -5.81 -16.07 -19.76
C ARG A 176 -5.37 -16.31 -21.19
#